data_AF-A0A3B4G2L3-F1
#
_entry.id   AF-A0A3B4G2L3-F1
#
_cell.length_a   1.000
_cell.length_b   1.000
_cell.length_c   1.000
_cell.angle_alpha   90.00
_cell.angle_beta   90.00
_cell.angle_gamma   90.00
#
_symmetry.space_group_name_H-M   'P 1'
#
loop_
_entity.id
_entity.type
_entity.pdbx_description
1 polymer ?
#
loop_
_entity_poly.entity_id
_entity_poly.type
_entity_poly.pdbx_seq_one_letter_code
_entity_poly.pdbx_strand_id
1 'polypeptide(L)'
;MSADPKIAELLTELHQLIKQTQEERSRSEHNLLNIQKTHERMQTENKTSPYYRTKLRGLYTTAKADAEAECSILRHALDKIAEIKSLLEERRIAAKMAGVYSDSDPPRKTMRRGVLMTLLQQSAMTLPLWIGKPGESPPPLCGATPASSDYVAKQGDKVAARVKSVEGDEQWILAEVVSYNHSTNKYEVDDIDEEGKERHMLSRRRIIPLPQWKANPETDPEALFSKDQLVLALYPQTTCFYRALIHTPPHRVRFYFDRRVCDGSASAQGTPINKSLFMFYPL
;
A
#
# COMPACT_ATOMS: atom_id res chain seq x y z
N MET A 1 -12.08 -3.06 -28.71
CA MET A 1 -12.48 -2.75 -27.33
C MET A 1 -12.03 -1.33 -27.05
N SER A 2 -12.93 -0.35 -27.12
CA SER A 2 -12.59 1.05 -26.81
C SER A 2 -12.07 1.12 -25.37
N ALA A 3 -10.98 1.87 -25.14
CA ALA A 3 -10.64 2.28 -23.79
C ALA A 3 -11.87 2.96 -23.17
N ASP A 4 -12.12 2.69 -21.89
CA ASP A 4 -13.16 3.39 -21.14
C ASP A 4 -12.88 4.90 -21.25
N PRO A 5 -13.83 5.71 -21.75
CA PRO A 5 -13.61 7.14 -21.93
C PRO A 5 -13.14 7.80 -20.64
N LYS A 6 -13.57 7.31 -19.47
CA LYS A 6 -13.16 7.87 -18.18
C LYS A 6 -11.70 7.55 -17.84
N ILE A 7 -11.25 6.32 -18.06
CA ILE A 7 -9.84 5.95 -17.83
C ILE A 7 -8.93 6.73 -18.80
N ALA A 8 -9.35 6.91 -20.05
CA ALA A 8 -8.58 7.68 -21.03
C ALA A 8 -8.45 9.17 -20.65
N GLU A 9 -9.52 9.76 -20.12
CA GLU A 9 -9.50 11.12 -19.55
C GLU A 9 -8.52 11.22 -18.38
N LEU A 10 -8.62 10.31 -17.39
CA LEU A 10 -7.73 10.30 -16.22
C LEU A 10 -6.26 10.09 -16.60
N LEU A 11 -5.97 9.28 -17.61
CA LEU A 11 -4.60 9.11 -18.12
C LEU A 11 -4.07 10.38 -18.77
N THR A 12 -4.95 11.15 -19.43
CA THR A 12 -4.60 12.44 -20.04
C THR A 12 -4.34 13.49 -18.97
N GLU A 13 -5.17 13.56 -17.94
CA GLU A 13 -4.96 14.42 -16.77
C GLU A 13 -3.66 14.07 -16.04
N LEU A 14 -3.40 12.78 -15.81
CA LEU A 14 -2.17 12.30 -15.19
C LEU A 14 -0.94 12.72 -16.00
N HIS A 15 -1.00 12.57 -17.33
CA HIS A 15 0.08 13.01 -18.22
C HIS A 15 0.32 14.52 -18.12
N GLN A 16 -0.75 15.32 -18.00
CA GLN A 16 -0.64 16.76 -17.82
C GLN A 16 -0.01 17.13 -16.47
N LEU A 17 -0.39 16.45 -15.38
CA LEU A 17 0.21 16.65 -14.05
C LEU A 17 1.71 16.31 -14.05
N ILE A 18 2.13 15.27 -14.77
CA ILE A 18 3.55 14.91 -14.93
C ILE A 18 4.32 16.04 -15.63
N LYS A 19 3.75 16.64 -16.70
CA LYS A 19 4.36 17.80 -17.37
C LYS A 19 4.47 19.01 -16.44
N GLN A 20 3.40 19.34 -15.72
CA GLN A 20 3.40 20.44 -14.76
C GLN A 20 4.42 20.23 -13.63
N THR A 21 4.60 19.00 -13.17
CA THR A 21 5.67 18.66 -12.20
C THR A 21 7.05 19.01 -12.75
N GLN A 22 7.30 18.71 -14.03
CA GLN A 22 8.58 19.04 -14.68
C GLN A 22 8.78 20.55 -14.84
N GLU A 23 7.72 21.31 -15.11
CA GLU A 23 7.76 22.77 -15.17
C GLU A 23 8.08 23.40 -13.80
N GLU A 24 7.42 22.95 -12.73
CA GLU A 24 7.72 23.38 -11.35
C GLU A 24 9.15 23.02 -10.96
N ARG A 25 9.60 21.80 -11.28
CA ARG A 25 10.97 21.37 -10.98
C ARG A 25 12.02 22.27 -11.66
N SER A 26 11.77 22.64 -12.92
CA SER A 26 12.67 23.53 -13.67
C SER A 26 12.72 24.94 -13.05
N ARG A 27 11.59 25.44 -12.54
CA ARG A 27 11.50 26.71 -11.81
C ARG A 27 12.24 26.65 -10.47
N SER A 28 12.00 25.59 -9.71
CA SER A 28 12.66 25.31 -8.42
C SER A 28 14.18 25.26 -8.60
N GLU A 29 14.67 24.56 -9.63
CA GLU A 29 16.10 24.49 -9.96
C GLU A 29 16.70 25.87 -10.24
N HIS A 30 16.01 26.73 -10.99
CA HIS A 30 16.45 28.11 -11.20
C HIS A 30 16.57 28.90 -9.89
N ASN A 31 15.61 28.75 -8.98
CA ASN A 31 15.63 29.42 -7.68
C ASN A 31 16.72 28.88 -6.75
N LEU A 32 16.99 27.57 -6.78
CA LEU A 32 18.12 26.95 -6.06
C LEU A 32 19.47 27.45 -6.59
N LEU A 33 19.63 27.59 -7.91
CA LEU A 33 20.83 28.19 -8.50
C LEU A 33 21.03 29.65 -8.06
N ASN A 34 19.95 30.41 -7.92
CA ASN A 34 20.01 31.79 -7.42
C ASN A 34 20.44 31.85 -5.94
N ILE A 35 20.01 30.89 -5.12
CA ILE A 35 20.48 30.73 -3.73
C ILE A 35 21.99 30.45 -3.73
N GLN A 36 22.45 29.48 -4.52
CA GLN A 36 23.86 29.11 -4.61
C GLN A 36 24.73 30.31 -5.02
N LYS A 37 24.38 30.99 -6.11
CA LYS A 37 25.11 32.20 -6.58
C LYS A 37 25.13 33.31 -5.54
N THR A 38 24.06 33.47 -4.77
CA THR A 38 24.00 34.49 -3.71
C THR A 38 24.93 34.12 -2.55
N HIS A 39 25.03 32.84 -2.19
CA HIS A 39 26.01 32.34 -1.21
C HIS A 39 27.45 32.53 -1.68
N GLU A 40 27.76 32.18 -2.92
CA GLU A 40 29.11 32.35 -3.49
C GLU A 40 29.57 33.81 -3.44
N ARG A 41 28.70 34.76 -3.78
CA ARG A 41 29.00 36.20 -3.68
C ARG A 41 29.23 36.65 -2.24
N MET A 42 28.36 36.22 -1.32
CA MET A 42 28.49 36.53 0.10
C MET A 42 29.80 36.00 0.69
N GLN A 43 30.22 34.79 0.30
CA GLN A 43 31.50 34.20 0.70
C GLN A 43 32.68 34.96 0.12
N THR A 44 32.62 35.33 -1.17
CA THR A 44 33.67 36.10 -1.85
C THR A 44 33.90 37.46 -1.19
N GLU A 45 32.82 38.13 -0.78
CA GLU A 45 32.88 39.43 -0.08
C GLU A 45 33.26 39.31 1.40
N ASN A 46 33.35 38.08 1.91
CA ASN A 46 33.69 37.73 3.30
C ASN A 46 32.90 38.53 4.35
N LYS A 47 31.66 38.91 4.02
CA LYS A 47 30.79 39.77 4.82
C LYS A 47 29.35 39.28 4.79
N THR A 48 28.87 38.82 5.95
CA THR A 48 27.47 38.46 6.16
C THR A 48 26.64 39.72 6.44
N SER A 49 26.43 40.54 5.41
CA SER A 49 25.72 41.82 5.54
C SER A 49 24.20 41.63 5.79
N PRO A 50 23.51 42.63 6.37
CA PRO A 50 22.05 42.61 6.49
C PRO A 50 21.34 42.41 5.14
N TYR A 51 21.93 42.92 4.05
CA TYR A 51 21.43 42.70 2.69
C TYR A 51 21.39 41.22 2.32
N TYR A 52 22.49 40.48 2.50
CA TYR A 52 22.55 39.06 2.17
C TYR A 52 21.59 38.24 3.02
N ARG A 53 21.45 38.57 4.31
CA ARG A 53 20.49 37.91 5.21
C ARG A 53 19.05 38.06 4.71
N THR A 54 18.64 39.28 4.36
CA THR A 54 17.28 39.55 3.86
C THR A 54 17.05 38.88 2.50
N LYS A 55 18.02 38.97 1.58
CA LYS A 55 17.92 38.36 0.26
C LYS A 55 17.84 36.84 0.31
N LEU A 56 18.74 36.19 1.06
CA LEU A 56 18.73 34.74 1.23
C LEU A 56 17.43 34.27 1.92
N ARG A 57 16.94 34.99 2.93
CA ARG A 57 15.65 34.66 3.55
C ARG A 57 14.51 34.67 2.52
N GLY A 58 14.45 35.68 1.66
CA GLY A 58 13.47 35.74 0.57
C GLY A 58 13.59 34.55 -0.37
N LEU A 59 14.82 34.25 -0.83
CA LEU A 59 15.07 33.13 -1.73
C LEU A 59 14.70 31.77 -1.11
N TYR A 60 15.03 31.53 0.17
CA TYR A 60 14.63 30.30 0.87
C TYR A 60 13.12 30.20 1.06
N THR A 61 12.44 31.33 1.27
CA THR A 61 10.98 31.36 1.36
C THR A 61 10.35 30.95 0.03
N THR A 62 10.87 31.48 -1.09
CA THR A 62 10.44 31.08 -2.43
C THR A 62 10.75 29.61 -2.72
N ALA A 63 11.97 29.14 -2.44
CA ALA A 63 12.35 27.74 -2.67
C ALA A 63 11.50 26.76 -1.84
N LYS A 64 11.09 27.15 -0.62
CA LYS A 64 10.14 26.38 0.17
C LYS A 64 8.77 26.31 -0.51
N ALA A 65 8.27 27.44 -0.99
CA ALA A 65 6.99 27.50 -1.71
C ALA A 65 7.02 26.69 -3.01
N ASP A 66 8.12 26.72 -3.76
CA ASP A 66 8.32 25.91 -4.97
C ASP A 66 8.24 24.42 -4.64
N ALA A 67 8.92 23.98 -3.56
CA ALA A 67 8.88 22.59 -3.11
C ALA A 67 7.47 22.16 -2.64
N GLU A 68 6.74 23.04 -1.94
CA GLU A 68 5.35 22.80 -1.54
C GLU A 68 4.43 22.66 -2.76
N ALA A 69 4.61 23.50 -3.80
CA ALA A 69 3.86 23.42 -5.05
C ALA A 69 4.15 22.12 -5.82
N GLU A 70 5.42 21.74 -5.98
CA GLU A 70 5.81 20.49 -6.64
C GLU A 70 5.23 19.27 -5.91
N CYS A 71 5.33 19.24 -4.58
CA CYS A 71 4.74 18.17 -3.77
C CYS A 71 3.22 18.10 -3.91
N SER A 72 2.53 19.23 -4.08
CA SER A 72 1.08 19.26 -4.28
C SER A 72 0.66 18.61 -5.61
N ILE A 73 1.40 18.87 -6.69
CA ILE A 73 1.13 18.29 -8.01
C ILE A 73 1.39 16.78 -8.00
N LEU A 74 2.49 16.35 -7.36
CA LEU A 74 2.82 14.93 -7.22
C LEU A 74 1.74 14.17 -6.44
N ARG A 75 1.20 14.74 -5.36
CA ARG A 75 0.07 14.13 -4.63
C ARG A 75 -1.17 14.00 -5.50
N HIS A 76 -1.51 15.04 -6.26
CA HIS A 76 -2.62 14.96 -7.22
C HIS A 76 -2.41 13.85 -8.26
N ALA A 77 -1.19 13.70 -8.78
CA ALA A 77 -0.88 12.61 -9.71
C ALA A 77 -1.06 11.22 -9.06
N LEU A 78 -0.71 11.07 -7.78
CA LEU A 78 -0.96 9.83 -7.03
C LEU A 78 -2.46 9.56 -6.86
N ASP A 79 -3.27 10.59 -6.59
CA ASP A 79 -4.73 10.45 -6.51
C ASP A 79 -5.32 9.95 -7.83
N LYS A 80 -4.85 10.47 -8.97
CA LYS A 80 -5.26 10.01 -10.30
C LYS A 80 -4.89 8.55 -10.56
N ILE A 81 -3.70 8.13 -10.12
CA ILE A 81 -3.30 6.71 -10.21
C ILE A 81 -4.22 5.84 -9.33
N ALA A 82 -4.58 6.29 -8.13
CA ALA A 82 -5.49 5.57 -7.24
C ALA A 82 -6.89 5.44 -7.86
N GLU A 83 -7.41 6.51 -8.47
CA GLU A 83 -8.70 6.52 -9.17
C GLU A 83 -8.71 5.54 -10.35
N ILE A 84 -7.67 5.56 -11.19
CA ILE A 84 -7.52 4.60 -12.31
C ILE A 84 -7.49 3.15 -11.80
N LYS A 85 -6.74 2.89 -10.72
CA LYS A 85 -6.68 1.54 -10.11
C LYS A 85 -8.04 1.10 -9.57
N SER A 86 -8.81 2.00 -8.94
CA SER A 86 -10.17 1.71 -8.46
C SER A 86 -11.09 1.30 -9.61
N LEU A 87 -11.10 2.07 -10.70
CA LEU A 87 -11.94 1.79 -11.87
C LEU A 87 -11.59 0.44 -12.53
N LEU A 88 -10.29 0.11 -12.61
CA LEU A 88 -9.85 -1.18 -13.13
C LEU A 88 -10.31 -2.34 -12.25
N GLU A 89 -10.28 -2.17 -10.93
CA GLU A 89 -10.74 -3.18 -9.98
C GLU A 89 -12.26 -3.33 -9.99
N GLU A 90 -13.02 -2.23 -10.01
CA GLU A 90 -14.48 -2.23 -10.18
C GLU A 90 -14.88 -2.98 -11.45
N ARG A 91 -14.17 -2.76 -12.55
CA ARG A 91 -14.38 -3.49 -13.81
C ARG A 91 -14.10 -4.99 -13.67
N ARG A 92 -13.03 -5.36 -12.96
CA ARG A 92 -12.68 -6.77 -12.69
C ARG A 92 -13.81 -7.45 -11.90
N ILE A 93 -14.32 -6.78 -10.88
CA ILE A 93 -15.43 -7.27 -10.05
C ILE A 93 -16.72 -7.37 -10.87
N ALA A 94 -17.08 -6.33 -11.63
CA ALA A 94 -18.27 -6.32 -12.48
C ALA A 94 -18.22 -7.46 -13.53
N ALA A 95 -17.07 -7.70 -14.16
CA ALA A 95 -16.88 -8.81 -15.09
C ALA A 95 -17.04 -10.18 -14.40
N LYS A 96 -16.56 -10.32 -13.15
CA LYS A 96 -16.75 -11.53 -12.33
C LYS A 96 -18.24 -11.74 -11.98
N MET A 97 -19.00 -10.68 -11.72
CA MET A 97 -20.43 -10.76 -11.37
C MET A 97 -21.35 -11.00 -12.57
N ALA A 98 -21.07 -10.37 -13.71
CA ALA A 98 -21.94 -10.41 -14.88
C ALA A 98 -21.95 -11.79 -15.59
N GLY A 99 -21.17 -12.76 -15.12
CA GLY A 99 -21.10 -14.09 -15.73
C GLY A 99 -20.67 -14.05 -17.19
N VAL A 100 -20.06 -12.96 -17.67
CA VAL A 100 -19.55 -12.78 -19.05
C VAL A 100 -18.27 -13.61 -19.29
N TYR A 101 -18.15 -14.72 -18.57
CA TYR A 101 -17.36 -15.87 -18.95
C TYR A 101 -18.36 -16.89 -19.48
N SER A 102 -18.41 -17.03 -20.80
CA SER A 102 -19.33 -17.94 -21.46
C SER A 102 -19.21 -19.35 -20.91
N ASP A 103 -20.34 -19.97 -20.60
CA ASP A 103 -20.50 -21.41 -20.29
C ASP A 103 -20.03 -22.34 -21.44
N SER A 104 -19.71 -21.75 -22.60
CA SER A 104 -19.15 -22.43 -23.78
C SER A 104 -17.62 -22.41 -23.87
N ASP A 105 -16.92 -21.67 -23.00
CA ASP A 105 -15.46 -21.78 -22.86
C ASP A 105 -15.19 -22.82 -21.76
N PRO A 106 -14.32 -23.83 -21.99
CA PRO A 106 -13.96 -24.76 -20.93
C PRO A 106 -13.48 -23.93 -19.71
N PRO A 107 -13.82 -24.33 -18.47
CA PRO A 107 -13.54 -23.54 -17.28
C PRO A 107 -12.09 -23.13 -17.37
N ARG A 108 -11.81 -21.81 -17.49
CA ARG A 108 -10.42 -21.37 -17.56
C ARG A 108 -9.75 -21.96 -16.35
N LYS A 109 -8.85 -22.90 -16.64
CA LYS A 109 -8.04 -23.65 -15.69
C LYS A 109 -7.71 -22.70 -14.56
N THR A 110 -8.24 -23.04 -13.41
CA THR A 110 -7.63 -22.84 -12.11
C THR A 110 -6.30 -22.10 -12.21
N MET A 111 -6.25 -20.89 -11.68
CA MET A 111 -5.05 -20.06 -11.81
C MET A 111 -3.90 -20.82 -11.15
N ARG A 112 -2.98 -21.35 -11.95
CA ARG A 112 -1.86 -22.17 -11.45
C ARG A 112 -1.20 -21.42 -10.29
N ARG A 113 -0.91 -22.12 -9.20
CA ARG A 113 -0.29 -21.56 -7.99
C ARG A 113 0.87 -20.59 -8.26
N GLY A 114 1.74 -20.89 -9.23
CA GLY A 114 2.83 -19.98 -9.62
C GLY A 114 2.37 -18.60 -10.17
N VAL A 115 1.27 -18.58 -10.92
CA VAL A 115 0.65 -17.33 -11.41
C VAL A 115 0.01 -16.57 -10.24
N LEU A 116 -0.70 -17.26 -9.35
CA LEU A 116 -1.28 -16.67 -8.15
C LEU A 116 -0.20 -15.97 -7.31
N MET A 117 0.89 -16.69 -7.01
CA MET A 117 2.00 -16.16 -6.21
C MET A 117 2.66 -14.95 -6.89
N THR A 118 2.76 -14.95 -8.22
CA THR A 118 3.25 -13.80 -8.99
C THR A 118 2.33 -12.59 -8.84
N LEU A 119 1.00 -12.78 -8.94
CA LEU A 119 0.02 -11.71 -8.76
C LEU A 119 0.02 -11.16 -7.33
N LEU A 120 0.12 -12.03 -6.32
CA LEU A 120 0.26 -11.60 -4.93
C LEU A 120 1.50 -10.74 -4.77
N GLN A 121 2.65 -11.21 -5.26
CA GLN A 121 3.90 -10.47 -5.23
C GLN A 121 3.77 -9.08 -5.89
N GLN A 122 3.16 -9.02 -7.07
CA GLN A 122 2.91 -7.76 -7.78
C GLN A 122 1.96 -6.84 -7.01
N SER A 123 0.89 -7.37 -6.42
CA SER A 123 -0.07 -6.61 -5.61
C SER A 123 0.64 -5.94 -4.43
N ALA A 124 1.44 -6.69 -3.68
CA ALA A 124 2.19 -6.12 -2.57
C ALA A 124 3.27 -5.14 -3.04
N MET A 125 3.95 -5.36 -4.17
CA MET A 125 4.91 -4.41 -4.72
C MET A 125 4.26 -3.09 -5.14
N THR A 126 3.04 -3.15 -5.68
CA THR A 126 2.30 -1.99 -6.21
C THR A 126 1.38 -1.30 -5.20
N LEU A 127 1.29 -1.82 -3.96
CA LEU A 127 0.64 -1.15 -2.84
C LEU A 127 1.26 0.25 -2.65
N PRO A 128 0.45 1.33 -2.64
CA PRO A 128 0.96 2.69 -2.60
C PRO A 128 1.71 2.96 -1.29
N LEU A 129 2.72 3.81 -1.36
CA LEU A 129 3.34 4.40 -0.18
C LEU A 129 2.44 5.52 0.32
N TRP A 130 2.22 5.61 1.63
CA TRP A 130 1.58 6.78 2.23
C TRP A 130 2.51 7.99 2.13
N ILE A 131 1.98 9.13 1.67
CA ILE A 131 2.71 10.40 1.55
C ILE A 131 1.84 11.53 2.10
N GLY A 132 1.84 11.66 3.42
CA GLY A 132 1.10 12.71 4.13
C GLY A 132 1.65 14.11 3.91
N LYS A 133 0.89 15.13 4.35
CA LYS A 133 1.40 16.50 4.50
C LYS A 133 2.13 16.66 5.84
N PRO A 134 2.98 17.69 5.99
CA PRO A 134 3.62 17.96 7.28
C PRO A 134 2.60 18.08 8.42
N GLY A 135 2.75 17.27 9.47
CA GLY A 135 1.88 17.25 10.64
C GLY A 135 0.65 16.34 10.53
N GLU A 136 0.42 15.69 9.39
CA GLU A 136 -0.61 14.66 9.26
C GLU A 136 -0.09 13.32 9.79
N SER A 137 -0.91 12.63 10.59
CA SER A 137 -0.62 11.26 11.01
C SER A 137 -1.03 10.25 9.94
N PRO A 138 -0.37 9.09 9.85
CA PRO A 138 -0.78 7.99 8.98
C PRO A 138 -2.25 7.60 9.19
N PRO A 139 -3.03 7.41 8.11
CA PRO A 139 -4.43 7.03 8.23
C PRO A 139 -4.58 5.56 8.69
N PRO A 140 -5.78 5.16 9.11
CA PRO A 140 -6.12 3.74 9.29
C PRO A 140 -5.72 2.91 8.08
N LEU A 141 -5.22 1.69 8.30
CA LEU A 141 -4.72 0.79 7.26
C LEU A 141 -3.46 1.28 6.52
N CYS A 142 -2.75 2.28 7.06
CA CYS A 142 -1.38 2.56 6.67
C CYS A 142 -0.41 1.72 7.51
N GLY A 143 0.30 0.77 6.89
CA GLY A 143 1.24 -0.11 7.57
C GLY A 143 0.61 -0.85 8.75
N ALA A 144 1.06 -0.57 9.96
CA ALA A 144 0.60 -1.16 11.20
C ALA A 144 -0.58 -0.41 11.86
N THR A 145 -0.99 0.75 11.32
CA THR A 145 -2.10 1.53 11.86
C THR A 145 -3.41 0.74 11.71
N PRO A 146 -4.12 0.42 12.81
CA PRO A 146 -5.29 -0.44 12.76
C PRO A 146 -6.46 0.21 12.02
N ALA A 147 -7.38 -0.62 11.54
CA ALA A 147 -8.65 -0.16 11.01
C ALA A 147 -9.50 0.53 12.10
N SER A 148 -10.31 1.50 11.73
CA SER A 148 -11.32 2.08 12.63
C SER A 148 -12.32 1.02 13.11
N SER A 149 -12.84 1.17 14.32
CA SER A 149 -13.76 0.20 14.93
C SER A 149 -15.09 0.01 14.18
N ASP A 150 -15.44 0.91 13.28
CA ASP A 150 -16.61 0.93 12.41
C ASP A 150 -16.26 0.63 10.93
N TYR A 151 -14.97 0.44 10.62
CA TYR A 151 -14.52 0.16 9.26
C TYR A 151 -15.15 -1.11 8.69
N VAL A 152 -15.67 -0.98 7.47
CA VAL A 152 -16.20 -2.08 6.68
C VAL A 152 -15.38 -2.19 5.39
N ALA A 153 -14.66 -3.31 5.23
CA ALA A 153 -13.94 -3.62 4.00
C ALA A 153 -14.90 -3.69 2.79
N LYS A 154 -14.46 -3.14 1.66
CA LYS A 154 -15.22 -3.06 0.42
C LYS A 154 -15.15 -4.37 -0.35
N GLN A 155 -16.07 -4.57 -1.28
CA GLN A 155 -16.00 -5.68 -2.23
C GLN A 155 -14.68 -5.61 -3.02
N GLY A 156 -13.99 -6.74 -3.15
CA GLY A 156 -12.67 -6.85 -3.80
C GLY A 156 -11.49 -6.67 -2.83
N ASP A 157 -11.70 -6.07 -1.67
CA ASP A 157 -10.64 -5.88 -0.67
C ASP A 157 -10.09 -7.24 -0.24
N LYS A 158 -8.77 -7.29 -0.10
CA LYS A 158 -8.08 -8.48 0.38
C LYS A 158 -8.01 -8.43 1.90
N VAL A 159 -8.25 -9.57 2.55
CA VAL A 159 -8.35 -9.68 4.01
C VAL A 159 -7.69 -10.96 4.50
N ALA A 160 -7.29 -10.98 5.76
CA ALA A 160 -7.03 -12.22 6.48
C ALA A 160 -8.35 -12.67 7.09
N ALA A 161 -8.76 -13.90 6.77
CA ALA A 161 -10.01 -14.49 7.20
C ALA A 161 -9.74 -15.72 8.07
N ARG A 162 -10.34 -15.78 9.26
CA ARG A 162 -10.20 -16.91 10.18
C ARG A 162 -11.28 -17.95 9.93
N VAL A 163 -10.97 -18.92 9.07
CA VAL A 163 -11.84 -20.02 8.68
C VAL A 163 -11.69 -21.21 9.62
N LYS A 164 -12.73 -22.05 9.70
CA LYS A 164 -12.70 -23.32 10.42
C LYS A 164 -12.64 -24.45 9.40
N SER A 165 -11.68 -25.35 9.54
CA SER A 165 -11.62 -26.61 8.81
C SER A 165 -12.73 -27.57 9.27
N VAL A 166 -13.04 -28.55 8.43
CA VAL A 166 -13.92 -29.70 8.74
C VAL A 166 -13.44 -30.48 9.96
N GLU A 167 -12.12 -30.49 10.19
CA GLU A 167 -11.48 -31.15 11.34
C GLU A 167 -11.53 -30.32 12.63
N GLY A 168 -12.06 -29.10 12.57
CA GLY A 168 -12.26 -28.21 13.73
C GLY A 168 -11.13 -27.21 13.97
N ASP A 169 -9.99 -27.35 13.28
CA ASP A 169 -8.88 -26.42 13.37
C ASP A 169 -9.18 -25.07 12.71
N GLU A 170 -8.69 -23.99 13.31
CA GLU A 170 -8.85 -22.62 12.79
C GLU A 170 -7.59 -22.17 12.05
N GLN A 171 -7.74 -21.74 10.80
CA GLN A 171 -6.65 -21.22 9.98
C GLN A 171 -6.96 -19.81 9.50
N TRP A 172 -5.95 -18.94 9.53
CA TRP A 172 -6.04 -17.64 8.88
C TRP A 172 -5.61 -17.79 7.42
N ILE A 173 -6.50 -17.47 6.50
CA ILE A 173 -6.26 -17.52 5.05
C ILE A 173 -6.35 -16.11 4.46
N LEU A 174 -5.75 -15.94 3.29
CA LEU A 174 -5.95 -14.76 2.45
C LEU A 174 -7.25 -14.95 1.68
N ALA A 175 -8.12 -13.95 1.76
CA ALA A 175 -9.42 -14.00 1.13
C ALA A 175 -9.76 -12.66 0.46
N GLU A 176 -10.69 -12.70 -0.48
CA GLU A 176 -11.27 -11.52 -1.13
C GLU A 176 -12.70 -11.29 -0.63
N VAL A 177 -12.99 -10.08 -0.18
CA VAL A 177 -14.34 -9.70 0.26
C VAL A 177 -15.29 -9.67 -0.93
N VAL A 178 -16.44 -10.31 -0.77
CA VAL A 178 -17.51 -10.29 -1.77
C VAL A 178 -18.65 -9.40 -1.34
N SER A 179 -19.08 -9.50 -0.09
CA SER A 179 -20.14 -8.64 0.44
C SER A 179 -20.04 -8.52 1.97
N TYR A 180 -20.71 -7.50 2.50
CA TYR A 180 -20.91 -7.34 3.94
C TYR A 180 -22.39 -7.11 4.22
N ASN A 181 -22.96 -7.92 5.10
CA ASN A 181 -24.35 -7.78 5.51
C ASN A 181 -24.43 -7.06 6.86
N HIS A 182 -24.89 -5.81 6.84
CA HIS A 182 -25.05 -4.96 8.02
C HIS A 182 -26.07 -5.49 9.03
N SER A 183 -27.07 -6.26 8.60
CA SER A 183 -28.08 -6.82 9.51
C SER A 183 -27.54 -7.96 10.36
N THR A 184 -26.62 -8.77 9.82
CA THR A 184 -26.03 -9.93 10.51
C THR A 184 -24.61 -9.69 11.01
N ASN A 185 -23.99 -8.56 10.63
CA ASN A 185 -22.58 -8.24 10.87
C ASN A 185 -21.61 -9.34 10.39
N LYS A 186 -21.91 -9.91 9.22
CA LYS A 186 -21.13 -10.96 8.59
C LYS A 186 -20.62 -10.54 7.22
N TYR A 187 -19.40 -10.96 6.93
CA TYR A 187 -18.78 -10.92 5.62
C TYR A 187 -19.02 -12.21 4.87
N GLU A 188 -19.13 -12.07 3.56
CA GLU A 188 -18.93 -13.13 2.60
C GLU A 188 -17.56 -12.93 1.96
N VAL A 189 -16.70 -13.95 2.01
CA VAL A 189 -15.34 -13.89 1.44
C VAL A 189 -15.05 -15.14 0.61
N ASP A 190 -14.32 -14.99 -0.49
CA ASP A 190 -13.79 -16.08 -1.31
C ASP A 190 -12.33 -16.36 -0.91
N ASP A 191 -11.93 -17.61 -0.69
CA ASP A 191 -10.50 -17.99 -0.65
C ASP A 191 -9.83 -17.64 -2.00
N ILE A 192 -8.57 -17.21 -1.96
CA ILE A 192 -7.77 -16.86 -3.14
C ILE A 192 -6.97 -18.04 -3.73
N ASP A 193 -6.73 -19.13 -2.99
CA ASP A 193 -5.94 -20.29 -3.44
C ASP A 193 -6.80 -21.33 -4.13
N GLU A 194 -8.05 -21.51 -3.67
CA GLU A 194 -8.82 -22.67 -4.09
C GLU A 194 -9.34 -22.57 -5.52
N GLU A 195 -9.09 -23.67 -6.23
CA GLU A 195 -9.46 -23.94 -7.62
C GLU A 195 -11.00 -24.02 -7.83
N GLY A 196 -11.77 -24.03 -6.74
CA GLY A 196 -13.19 -23.69 -6.65
C GLY A 196 -13.38 -22.62 -5.56
N LYS A 197 -14.25 -21.64 -5.80
CA LYS A 197 -14.47 -20.54 -4.84
C LYS A 197 -15.18 -21.06 -3.59
N GLU A 198 -14.44 -21.52 -2.58
CA GLU A 198 -15.04 -21.76 -1.28
C GLU A 198 -15.44 -20.41 -0.67
N ARG A 199 -16.75 -20.17 -0.64
CA ARG A 199 -17.36 -18.97 -0.10
C ARG A 199 -17.59 -19.17 1.39
N HIS A 200 -16.89 -18.41 2.22
CA HIS A 200 -17.09 -18.43 3.66
C HIS A 200 -17.97 -17.27 4.13
N MET A 201 -18.87 -17.55 5.06
CA MET A 201 -19.67 -16.54 5.76
C MET A 201 -19.12 -16.36 7.19
N LEU A 202 -18.42 -15.25 7.44
CA LEU A 202 -17.65 -15.04 8.66
C LEU A 202 -18.12 -13.79 9.40
N SER A 203 -18.16 -13.85 10.74
CA SER A 203 -18.40 -12.65 11.56
C SER A 203 -17.29 -11.63 11.36
N ARG A 204 -17.59 -10.34 11.50
CA ARG A 204 -16.59 -9.25 11.45
C ARG A 204 -15.32 -9.47 12.30
N ARG A 205 -15.44 -10.12 13.46
CA ARG A 205 -14.29 -10.44 14.35
C ARG A 205 -13.29 -11.47 13.78
N ARG A 206 -13.64 -12.15 12.69
CA ARG A 206 -12.81 -13.14 12.00
C ARG A 206 -12.17 -12.56 10.75
N ILE A 207 -12.33 -11.27 10.48
CA ILE A 207 -11.82 -10.59 9.31
C ILE A 207 -10.85 -9.49 9.77
N ILE A 208 -9.64 -9.49 9.20
CA ILE A 208 -8.66 -8.41 9.39
C ILE A 208 -8.35 -7.79 8.02
N PRO A 209 -8.77 -6.54 7.76
CA PRO A 209 -8.52 -5.86 6.49
C PRO A 209 -7.03 -5.60 6.26
N LEU A 210 -6.53 -5.91 5.06
CA LEU A 210 -5.13 -5.63 4.72
C LEU A 210 -4.83 -4.13 4.69
N PRO A 211 -3.55 -3.75 4.94
CA PRO A 211 -3.11 -2.38 4.74
C PRO A 211 -3.40 -1.91 3.31
N GLN A 212 -3.94 -0.70 3.19
CA GLN A 212 -4.17 -0.02 1.92
C GLN A 212 -2.94 0.81 1.48
N TRP A 213 -2.10 1.19 2.45
CA TRP A 213 -0.83 1.87 2.19
C TRP A 213 0.32 1.20 2.92
N LYS A 214 1.52 1.34 2.34
CA LYS A 214 2.77 1.11 3.05
C LYS A 214 3.12 2.36 3.85
N ALA A 215 3.52 2.16 5.10
CA ALA A 215 4.18 3.22 5.87
C ALA A 215 5.60 3.45 5.35
N ASN A 216 6.02 4.71 5.30
CA ASN A 216 7.37 5.07 4.93
C ASN A 216 8.25 5.09 6.20
N PRO A 217 9.31 4.27 6.30
CA PRO A 217 10.16 4.26 7.50
C PRO A 217 10.84 5.60 7.83
N GLU A 218 11.02 6.46 6.83
CA GLU A 218 11.71 7.74 7.01
C GLU A 218 10.78 8.84 7.54
N THR A 219 9.49 8.78 7.23
CA THR A 219 8.52 9.82 7.59
C THR A 219 7.48 9.37 8.62
N ASP A 220 7.15 8.08 8.65
CA ASP A 220 6.06 7.49 9.42
C ASP A 220 6.49 6.20 10.15
N PRO A 221 7.60 6.20 10.92
CA PRO A 221 8.11 4.99 11.60
C PRO A 221 7.13 4.42 12.64
N GLU A 222 6.24 5.24 13.20
CA GLU A 222 5.20 4.85 14.15
C GLU A 222 4.11 3.97 13.51
N ALA A 223 3.97 4.02 12.18
CA ALA A 223 3.06 3.16 11.43
C ALA A 223 3.74 1.85 10.96
N LEU A 224 4.87 1.47 11.54
CA LEU A 224 5.52 0.18 11.32
C LEU A 224 5.41 -0.71 12.56
N PHE A 225 5.36 -2.02 12.33
CA PHE A 225 5.49 -2.98 13.43
C PHE A 225 6.90 -2.91 14.03
N SER A 226 6.97 -2.90 15.35
CA SER A 226 8.21 -2.85 16.11
C SER A 226 8.90 -4.22 16.17
N LYS A 227 10.21 -4.22 16.43
CA LYS A 227 10.97 -5.46 16.64
C LYS A 227 10.37 -6.28 17.78
N ASP A 228 10.35 -7.60 17.59
CA ASP A 228 9.78 -8.61 18.49
C ASP A 228 8.26 -8.44 18.74
N GLN A 229 7.57 -7.60 17.96
CA GLN A 229 6.12 -7.54 17.96
C GLN A 229 5.53 -8.80 17.33
N LEU A 230 4.51 -9.35 18.01
CA LEU A 230 3.75 -10.49 17.53
C LEU A 230 2.75 -10.06 16.46
N VAL A 231 2.78 -10.74 15.33
CA VAL A 231 1.97 -10.42 14.15
C VAL A 231 1.44 -11.69 13.47
N LEU A 232 0.36 -11.55 12.70
CA LEU A 232 0.00 -12.55 11.68
C LEU A 232 0.72 -12.23 10.38
N ALA A 233 1.35 -13.25 9.81
CA ALA A 233 2.29 -13.13 8.70
C ALA A 233 1.95 -14.15 7.61
N LEU A 234 1.77 -13.69 6.37
CA LEU A 234 1.60 -14.59 5.23
C LEU A 234 2.87 -15.44 5.04
N TYR A 235 2.74 -16.77 5.07
CA TYR A 235 3.88 -17.67 4.92
C TYR A 235 4.30 -17.77 3.43
N PRO A 236 5.60 -17.79 3.12
CA PRO A 236 6.06 -17.78 1.73
C PRO A 236 5.42 -18.88 0.89
N GLN A 237 5.05 -18.54 -0.34
CA GLN A 237 4.46 -19.47 -1.31
C GLN A 237 3.14 -20.12 -0.86
N THR A 238 2.46 -19.54 0.13
CA THR A 238 1.14 -19.97 0.59
C THR A 238 0.17 -18.79 0.62
N THR A 239 -1.09 -19.11 0.80
CA THR A 239 -2.18 -18.15 1.03
C THR A 239 -2.60 -18.11 2.50
N CYS A 240 -1.77 -18.66 3.42
CA CYS A 240 -2.08 -18.78 4.84
C CYS A 240 -1.23 -17.84 5.71
N PHE A 241 -1.83 -17.33 6.78
CA PHE A 241 -1.17 -16.51 7.78
C PHE A 241 -0.85 -17.31 9.05
N TYR A 242 0.33 -17.04 9.62
CA TYR A 242 0.82 -17.67 10.84
C TYR A 242 1.35 -16.64 11.82
N ARG A 243 1.41 -17.01 13.10
CA ARG A 243 2.02 -16.18 14.15
C ARG A 243 3.52 -16.05 13.89
N ALA A 244 4.03 -14.82 13.90
CA ALA A 244 5.44 -14.52 13.73
C ALA A 244 5.87 -13.36 14.63
N LEU A 245 7.17 -13.28 14.89
CA LEU A 245 7.79 -12.11 15.51
C LEU A 245 8.54 -11.31 14.45
N ILE A 246 8.40 -9.98 14.50
CA ILE A 246 9.18 -9.07 13.66
C ILE A 246 10.65 -9.17 14.08
N HIS A 247 11.54 -9.54 13.17
CA HIS A 247 12.97 -9.54 13.46
C HIS A 247 13.55 -8.13 13.27
N THR A 248 13.27 -7.53 12.11
CA THR A 248 13.80 -6.22 11.73
C THR A 248 12.74 -5.44 10.94
N PRO A 249 12.29 -4.28 11.45
CA PRO A 249 11.47 -3.34 10.67
C PRO A 249 12.21 -2.83 9.42
N PRO A 250 11.52 -2.48 8.33
CA PRO A 250 12.15 -1.93 7.15
C PRO A 250 12.76 -0.57 7.49
N HIS A 251 14.00 -0.33 7.04
CA HIS A 251 14.72 0.92 7.26
C HIS A 251 14.70 1.84 6.03
N ARG A 252 14.18 1.34 4.90
CA ARG A 252 14.04 2.08 3.65
C ARG A 252 12.72 1.72 2.99
N VAL A 253 12.27 2.58 2.09
CA VAL A 253 11.10 2.33 1.22
C VAL A 253 11.24 1.04 0.39
N ARG A 254 12.46 0.48 0.27
CA ARG A 254 12.69 -0.84 -0.35
C ARG A 254 12.32 -1.99 0.59
N PHE A 255 11.19 -2.57 0.20
CA PHE A 255 10.57 -3.84 0.55
C PHE A 255 11.49 -4.85 1.23
N TYR A 256 11.25 -5.18 2.50
CA TYR A 256 11.10 -6.52 3.14
C TYR A 256 11.23 -6.35 4.67
N PHE A 257 10.37 -7.02 5.44
CA PHE A 257 10.62 -7.28 6.86
C PHE A 257 11.32 -8.64 6.97
N ASP A 258 12.28 -8.76 7.88
CA ASP A 258 12.85 -10.05 8.27
C ASP A 258 12.01 -10.66 9.41
N ARG A 259 11.83 -11.99 9.44
CA ARG A 259 10.89 -12.69 10.34
C ARG A 259 11.51 -13.94 10.97
N ARG A 260 11.02 -14.27 12.18
CA ARG A 260 11.15 -15.58 12.82
C ARG A 260 9.76 -16.19 13.03
N VAL A 261 9.54 -17.43 12.57
CA VAL A 261 8.28 -18.18 12.76
C VAL A 261 8.27 -18.82 14.14
N CYS A 262 7.12 -18.77 14.83
CA CYS A 262 6.89 -19.51 16.06
C CYS A 262 6.36 -20.90 15.70
N ASP A 263 7.23 -21.91 15.58
CA ASP A 263 6.78 -23.30 15.51
C ASP A 263 6.45 -23.82 16.92
N GLY A 264 5.32 -24.52 17.05
CA GLY A 264 4.90 -25.22 18.26
C GLY A 264 5.60 -26.55 18.48
N SER A 265 6.54 -26.95 17.60
CA SER A 265 7.43 -28.08 17.83
C SER A 265 8.70 -27.64 18.58
N ALA A 266 9.05 -28.39 19.62
CA ALA A 266 10.08 -28.05 20.59
C ALA A 266 11.49 -27.92 19.99
N SER A 267 11.87 -26.73 19.56
CA SER A 267 13.22 -26.16 19.76
C SER A 267 13.20 -24.69 19.35
N ALA A 268 13.55 -23.80 20.29
CA ALA A 268 13.62 -22.36 20.09
C ALA A 268 14.83 -21.98 19.20
N GLN A 269 14.81 -22.37 17.93
CA GLN A 269 15.72 -21.90 16.90
C GLN A 269 14.89 -21.51 15.67
N GLY A 270 14.38 -20.27 15.68
CA GLY A 270 13.62 -19.74 14.56
C GLY A 270 14.46 -19.71 13.29
N THR A 271 14.04 -20.44 12.26
CA THR A 271 14.66 -20.44 10.95
C THR A 271 14.46 -19.05 10.31
N PRO A 272 15.53 -18.33 9.91
CA PRO A 272 15.38 -17.07 9.21
C PRO A 272 14.81 -17.33 7.82
N ILE A 273 13.57 -16.90 7.60
CA ILE A 273 12.94 -16.95 6.29
C ILE A 273 13.27 -15.63 5.59
N ASN A 274 14.27 -15.69 4.72
CA ASN A 274 14.71 -14.56 3.93
C ASN A 274 13.60 -14.12 2.96
N LYS A 275 12.91 -13.04 3.37
CA LYS A 275 11.98 -12.21 2.58
C LYS A 275 10.63 -12.83 2.36
N SER A 276 9.61 -12.14 2.83
CA SER A 276 8.25 -12.53 2.58
C SER A 276 7.34 -11.32 2.51
N LEU A 277 6.27 -11.52 1.77
CA LEU A 277 5.50 -10.47 1.15
C LEU A 277 4.51 -9.86 2.15
N PHE A 278 4.94 -8.77 2.78
CA PHE A 278 4.18 -7.56 3.14
C PHE A 278 2.77 -7.62 3.72
N MET A 279 2.32 -8.73 4.29
CA MET A 279 0.99 -8.78 4.89
C MET A 279 1.14 -9.20 6.34
N PHE A 280 1.19 -8.15 7.18
CA PHE A 280 1.39 -8.21 8.61
C PHE A 280 0.20 -7.57 9.29
N TYR A 281 -0.26 -8.17 10.39
CA TYR A 281 -1.37 -7.65 11.17
C TYR A 281 -1.05 -7.64 12.65
N PRO A 282 -1.53 -6.64 13.40
CA PRO A 282 -1.56 -6.74 14.84
C PRO A 282 -2.49 -7.88 15.25
N LEU A 283 -2.05 -8.67 16.23
CA LEU A 283 -2.86 -9.67 16.94
C LEU A 283 -3.54 -9.06 18.16
#